data_AF-A0A529P0D3-F1
#
_entry.id   AF-A0A529P0D3-F1
#
_cell.length_a   1.000
_cell.length_b   1.000
_cell.length_c   1.000
_cell.angle_alpha   90.00
_cell.angle_beta   90.00
_cell.angle_gamma   90.00
#
_symmetry.space_group_name_H-M   'P 1'
#
loop_
_entity.id
_entity.type
_entity.pdbx_description
1 polymer ?
#
loop_
_entity_poly.entity_id
_entity_poly.type
_entity_poly.pdbx_seq_one_letter_code
_entity_poly.pdbx_strand_id
1 'polypeptide(L)'
;MLTKALIGDEGRTIELSWENGTRTRFHAMWLRDNALDDKTRSAGNGQRLITILDIPAETRIGAVSIKGGALEISFVPEQKTVSFPQAWLYTHAYDRVELRKGGWTADVVQCWTRATMQNSVPRAAYAAASHDRSVLREWLSAVRTYGFAVMDGLPAESGALCKVSDLFGYIRETNYGRWFEVRAEVIPNNLAYTNLGLQAHTDNPYRDPVPTLQILACIENTVWGGESTVVDGFAVATALQVEDPHGFRLLSSYP
;
A
#
# COMPACT_ATOMS: atom_id res chain seq x y z
N MET A 1 8.71 15.54 21.15
CA MET A 1 9.13 14.51 22.13
C MET A 1 7.96 14.08 23.02
N LEU A 2 8.05 12.91 23.66
CA LEU A 2 7.11 12.48 24.71
C LEU A 2 7.42 13.23 26.01
N THR A 3 6.43 13.90 26.60
CA THR A 3 6.63 14.77 27.76
C THR A 3 5.97 14.25 29.03
N LYS A 4 4.88 13.49 28.89
CA LYS A 4 4.12 12.97 30.03
C LYS A 4 3.44 11.65 29.71
N ALA A 5 3.31 10.80 30.73
CA ALA A 5 2.59 9.54 30.71
C ALA A 5 1.69 9.46 31.95
N LEU A 6 0.39 9.27 31.77
CA LEU A 6 -0.59 9.17 32.85
C LEU A 6 -1.38 7.87 32.71
N ILE A 7 -1.35 7.04 33.75
CA ILE A 7 -2.13 5.81 33.81
C ILE A 7 -3.60 6.18 34.09
N GLY A 8 -4.51 5.67 33.26
CA GLY A 8 -5.95 5.87 33.36
C GLY A 8 -6.71 4.55 33.53
N ASP A 9 -8.01 4.66 33.81
CA ASP A 9 -8.95 3.52 33.86
C ASP A 9 -8.44 2.33 34.68
N GLU A 10 -7.95 2.60 35.89
CA GLU A 10 -7.35 1.58 36.78
C GLU A 10 -6.24 0.75 36.11
N GLY A 11 -5.40 1.39 35.29
CA GLY A 11 -4.32 0.70 34.57
C GLY A 11 -4.71 0.11 33.23
N ARG A 12 -5.98 0.21 32.79
CA ARG A 12 -6.40 -0.30 31.48
C ARG A 12 -5.97 0.60 30.33
N THR A 13 -5.72 1.88 30.60
CA THR A 13 -5.29 2.85 29.61
C THR A 13 -4.10 3.66 30.10
N ILE A 14 -3.41 4.28 29.15
CA ILE A 14 -2.38 5.28 29.40
C ILE A 14 -2.54 6.43 28.41
N GLU A 15 -2.59 7.66 28.93
CA GLU A 15 -2.54 8.89 28.13
C GLU A 15 -1.09 9.36 28.01
N LEU A 16 -0.64 9.53 26.77
CA LEU A 16 0.66 10.10 26.44
C LEU A 16 0.48 11.54 25.95
N SER A 17 1.23 12.47 26.53
CA SER A 17 1.29 13.87 26.09
C SER A 17 2.58 14.12 25.30
N TRP A 18 2.44 14.81 24.18
CA TRP A 18 3.53 15.13 23.28
C TRP A 18 3.85 16.62 23.31
N GLU A 19 5.09 16.98 23.02
CA GLU A 19 5.59 18.35 22.98
C GLU A 19 4.84 19.26 22.01
N ASN A 20 4.29 18.70 20.92
CA ASN A 20 3.46 19.42 19.95
C ASN A 20 2.01 19.65 20.44
N GLY A 21 1.72 19.37 21.71
CA GLY A 21 0.39 19.49 22.31
C GLY A 21 -0.56 18.33 22.03
N THR A 22 -0.18 17.40 21.15
CA THR A 22 -0.99 16.20 20.86
C THR A 22 -1.12 15.34 22.12
N ARG A 23 -2.26 14.67 22.27
CA ARG A 23 -2.48 13.62 23.27
C ARG A 23 -2.97 12.37 22.58
N THR A 24 -2.49 11.22 23.03
CA THR A 24 -2.86 9.92 22.48
C THR A 24 -3.00 8.90 23.59
N ARG A 25 -4.07 8.11 23.58
CA ARG A 25 -4.27 7.02 24.52
C ARG A 25 -3.90 5.67 23.92
N PHE A 26 -3.41 4.79 24.77
CA PHE A 26 -3.17 3.39 24.46
C PHE A 26 -3.82 2.50 25.53
N HIS A 27 -4.32 1.33 25.12
CA HIS A 27 -4.82 0.30 26.02
C HIS A 27 -3.66 -0.58 26.48
N ALA A 28 -3.69 -1.01 27.74
CA ALA A 28 -2.71 -1.92 28.31
C ALA A 28 -2.56 -3.20 27.49
N MET A 29 -3.69 -3.80 27.10
CA MET A 29 -3.75 -5.01 26.27
C MET A 29 -3.06 -4.80 24.92
N TRP A 30 -3.31 -3.67 24.24
CA TRP A 30 -2.69 -3.38 22.95
C TRP A 30 -1.18 -3.21 23.07
N LEU A 31 -0.71 -2.50 24.11
CA LEU A 31 0.72 -2.33 24.35
C LEU A 31 1.38 -3.68 24.69
N ARG A 32 0.77 -4.49 25.54
CA ARG A 32 1.31 -5.82 25.91
C ARG A 32 1.42 -6.77 24.72
N ASP A 33 0.40 -6.81 23.86
CA ASP A 33 0.38 -7.61 22.63
C ASP A 33 1.38 -7.11 21.56
N ASN A 34 1.80 -5.84 21.67
CA ASN A 34 2.77 -5.23 20.76
C ASN A 34 4.14 -4.97 21.40
N ALA A 35 4.43 -5.56 22.56
CA ALA A 35 5.74 -5.44 23.18
C ALA A 35 6.86 -5.85 22.21
N LEU A 36 7.95 -5.08 22.24
CA LEU A 36 9.06 -5.19 21.28
C LEU A 36 10.24 -6.01 21.81
N ASP A 37 10.09 -6.60 23.01
CA ASP A 37 11.13 -7.42 23.62
C ASP A 37 11.23 -8.81 22.97
N ASP A 38 12.37 -9.46 23.16
CA ASP A 38 12.72 -10.74 22.55
C ASP A 38 11.84 -11.93 22.99
N LYS A 39 11.09 -11.79 24.10
CA LYS A 39 10.10 -12.79 24.53
C LYS A 39 8.73 -12.59 23.90
N THR A 40 8.47 -11.43 23.29
CA THR A 40 7.21 -11.13 22.60
C THR A 40 7.37 -11.16 21.09
N ARG A 41 8.52 -10.70 20.57
CA ARG A 41 8.86 -10.73 19.14
C ARG A 41 10.22 -11.37 18.92
N SER A 42 10.27 -12.32 17.99
CA SER A 42 11.52 -12.93 17.54
C SER A 42 12.44 -11.88 16.90
N ALA A 43 13.64 -11.73 17.45
CA ALA A 43 14.63 -10.77 16.95
C ALA A 43 15.06 -11.03 15.49
N GLY A 44 15.02 -12.30 15.04
CA GLY A 44 15.51 -12.68 13.72
C GLY A 44 14.52 -12.48 12.57
N ASN A 45 13.21 -12.55 12.85
CA ASN A 45 12.18 -12.53 11.79
C ASN A 45 10.95 -11.66 12.12
N GLY A 46 10.92 -11.01 13.28
CA GLY A 46 9.85 -10.09 13.68
C GLY A 46 8.51 -10.75 14.02
N GLN A 47 8.43 -12.09 13.97
CA GLN A 47 7.21 -12.82 14.31
C GLN A 47 6.88 -12.65 15.79
N ARG A 48 5.59 -12.48 16.10
CA ARG A 48 5.09 -12.51 17.47
C ARG A 48 5.19 -13.94 18.02
N LEU A 49 5.74 -14.09 19.22
CA LEU A 49 6.01 -15.38 19.87
C LEU A 49 4.91 -15.83 20.83
N ILE A 50 3.89 -14.99 21.02
CA ILE A 50 2.75 -15.23 21.89
C ILE A 50 1.44 -15.11 21.10
N THR A 51 0.41 -15.73 21.62
CA THR A 51 -0.98 -15.57 21.20
C THR A 51 -1.74 -14.66 22.16
N ILE A 52 -2.96 -14.27 21.80
CA ILE A 52 -3.82 -13.50 22.70
C ILE A 52 -4.19 -14.27 23.98
N LEU A 53 -4.17 -15.62 23.94
CA LEU A 53 -4.48 -16.46 25.09
C LEU A 53 -3.35 -16.49 26.13
N ASP A 54 -2.13 -16.15 25.72
CA ASP A 54 -0.97 -16.09 26.61
C ASP A 54 -0.91 -14.78 27.40
N ILE A 55 -1.76 -13.80 27.06
CA ILE A 55 -1.85 -12.51 27.75
C ILE A 55 -3.03 -12.58 28.74
N PRO A 56 -2.81 -12.39 30.06
CA PRO A 56 -3.90 -12.39 31.03
C PRO A 56 -5.00 -11.39 30.67
N ALA A 57 -6.26 -11.79 30.74
CA ALA A 57 -7.39 -10.95 30.34
C ALA A 57 -7.49 -9.65 31.16
N GLU A 58 -7.03 -9.71 32.41
CA GLU A 58 -6.98 -8.62 33.38
C GLU A 58 -5.71 -7.77 33.29
N THR A 59 -4.91 -7.92 32.21
CA THR A 59 -3.68 -7.16 31.97
C THR A 59 -3.89 -5.66 32.15
N ARG A 60 -3.10 -5.06 33.04
CA ARG A 60 -3.09 -3.64 33.38
C ARG A 60 -1.67 -3.10 33.42
N ILE A 61 -1.55 -1.79 33.27
CA ILE A 61 -0.32 -1.03 33.50
C ILE A 61 -0.20 -0.80 35.00
N GLY A 62 0.81 -1.41 35.62
CA GLY A 62 1.12 -1.24 37.04
C GLY A 62 2.03 -0.05 37.31
N ALA A 63 3.00 0.20 36.43
CA ALA A 63 3.92 1.33 36.55
C ALA A 63 4.40 1.81 35.18
N VAL A 64 4.80 3.08 35.12
CA VAL A 64 5.33 3.70 33.91
C VAL A 64 6.49 4.65 34.23
N SER A 65 7.48 4.72 33.36
CA SER A 65 8.57 5.69 33.44
C SER A 65 9.01 6.14 32.05
N ILE A 66 9.35 7.43 31.90
CA ILE A 66 9.93 7.96 30.67
C ILE A 66 11.43 8.10 30.89
N LYS A 67 12.24 7.33 30.16
CA LYS A 67 13.71 7.35 30.25
C LYS A 67 14.35 7.15 28.89
N GLY A 68 15.43 7.89 28.62
CA GLY A 68 16.24 7.69 27.41
C GLY A 68 15.48 7.79 26.08
N GLY A 69 14.42 8.61 26.01
CA GLY A 69 13.59 8.72 24.80
C GLY A 69 12.62 7.55 24.58
N ALA A 70 12.38 6.73 25.60
CA ALA A 70 11.46 5.61 25.58
C ALA A 70 10.48 5.65 26.76
N LEU A 71 9.40 4.90 26.63
CA LEU A 71 8.41 4.64 27.66
C LEU A 71 8.63 3.22 28.19
N GLU A 72 9.09 3.10 29.43
CA GLU A 72 9.12 1.83 30.16
C GLU A 72 7.77 1.59 30.83
N ILE A 73 7.21 0.39 30.64
CA ILE A 73 5.92 -0.01 31.19
C ILE A 73 6.08 -1.35 31.89
N SER A 74 5.61 -1.44 33.14
CA SER A 74 5.47 -2.70 33.86
C SER A 74 4.00 -3.14 33.86
N PHE A 75 3.72 -4.32 33.31
CA PHE A 75 2.41 -4.92 33.26
C PHE A 75 2.16 -5.84 34.46
N VAL A 76 0.93 -5.82 34.96
CA VAL A 76 0.40 -6.76 35.94
C VAL A 76 -0.76 -7.53 35.30
N PRO A 77 -0.95 -8.82 35.63
CA PRO A 77 -0.30 -9.57 36.70
C PRO A 77 1.00 -10.30 36.29
N GLU A 78 1.54 -10.10 35.09
CA GLU A 78 2.74 -10.83 34.65
C GLU A 78 4.06 -10.34 35.30
N GLN A 79 4.06 -9.17 35.94
CA GLN A 79 5.28 -8.47 36.37
C GLN A 79 6.30 -8.29 35.23
N LYS A 80 5.81 -8.16 34.00
CA LYS A 80 6.64 -7.99 32.80
C LYS A 80 6.89 -6.52 32.54
N THR A 81 8.16 -6.13 32.49
CA THR A 81 8.57 -4.78 32.11
C THR A 81 9.09 -4.76 30.68
N VAL A 82 8.63 -3.81 29.87
CA VAL A 82 9.06 -3.62 28.48
C VAL A 82 9.30 -2.14 28.21
N SER A 83 10.02 -1.84 27.13
CA SER A 83 10.31 -0.47 26.71
C SER A 83 9.86 -0.22 25.28
N PHE A 84 9.24 0.92 25.05
CA PHE A 84 8.81 1.38 23.72
C PHE A 84 9.54 2.68 23.34
N PRO A 85 10.25 2.73 22.20
CA PRO A 85 10.75 3.97 21.67
C PRO A 85 9.60 4.98 21.46
N GLN A 86 9.79 6.23 21.88
CA GLN A 86 8.74 7.26 21.75
C GLN A 86 8.31 7.46 20.28
N ALA A 87 9.24 7.31 19.33
CA ALA A 87 8.93 7.41 17.90
C ALA A 87 8.00 6.28 17.44
N TRP A 88 8.20 5.07 17.96
CA TRP A 88 7.33 3.93 17.66
C TRP A 88 5.91 4.18 18.19
N LEU A 89 5.79 4.64 19.44
CA LEU A 89 4.48 5.01 20.02
C LEU A 89 3.81 6.11 19.21
N TYR A 90 4.55 7.15 18.81
CA TYR A 90 3.99 8.22 18.00
C TYR A 90 3.49 7.71 16.65
N THR A 91 4.25 6.86 15.96
CA THR A 91 3.85 6.30 14.66
C THR A 91 2.62 5.40 14.77
N HIS A 92 2.51 4.61 15.84
CA HIS A 92 1.45 3.58 16.00
C HIS A 92 0.28 4.03 16.87
N ALA A 93 0.15 5.32 17.17
CA ALA A 93 -0.99 5.85 17.91
C ALA A 93 -2.28 5.66 17.10
N TYR A 94 -3.23 4.92 17.67
CA TYR A 94 -4.54 4.66 17.07
C TYR A 94 -5.66 5.55 17.65
N ASP A 95 -5.43 6.21 18.79
CA ASP A 95 -6.35 7.19 19.37
C ASP A 95 -6.26 8.51 18.58
N ARG A 96 -6.73 8.44 17.34
CA ARG A 96 -6.74 9.52 16.36
C ARG A 96 -8.10 9.57 15.70
N VAL A 97 -8.54 10.78 15.40
CA VAL A 97 -9.74 10.99 14.61
C VAL A 97 -9.40 10.74 13.14
N GLU A 98 -9.70 9.54 12.63
CA GLU A 98 -9.62 9.25 11.19
C GLU A 98 -10.97 9.53 10.51
N LEU A 99 -11.09 10.68 9.86
CA LEU A 99 -12.27 11.03 9.05
C LEU A 99 -12.11 10.48 7.63
N ARG A 100 -12.27 9.17 7.47
CA ARG A 100 -12.34 8.56 6.13
C ARG A 100 -13.78 8.68 5.60
N LYS A 101 -13.99 9.50 4.58
CA LYS A 101 -15.29 9.58 3.87
C LYS A 101 -15.41 8.42 2.88
N GLY A 102 -16.63 8.05 2.49
CA GLY A 102 -16.82 7.09 1.40
C GLY A 102 -16.07 7.55 0.14
N GLY A 103 -15.44 6.64 -0.59
CA GLY A 103 -14.61 6.98 -1.76
C GLY A 103 -13.19 7.48 -1.43
N TRP A 104 -12.73 7.42 -0.17
CA TRP A 104 -11.36 7.79 0.18
C TRP A 104 -10.31 6.90 -0.53
N THR A 105 -9.19 7.50 -0.92
CA THR A 105 -7.98 6.81 -1.35
C THR A 105 -6.88 6.97 -0.30
N ALA A 106 -5.88 6.10 -0.30
CA ALA A 106 -4.73 6.25 0.59
C ALA A 106 -3.97 7.56 0.32
N ASP A 107 -3.38 8.17 1.36
CA ASP A 107 -2.71 9.49 1.27
C ASP A 107 -1.59 9.58 0.22
N VAL A 108 -0.96 8.45 -0.10
CA VAL A 108 0.08 8.39 -1.13
C VAL A 108 -0.48 8.49 -2.55
N VAL A 109 -1.75 8.13 -2.75
CA VAL A 109 -2.37 8.10 -4.06
C VAL A 109 -2.70 9.51 -4.48
N GLN A 110 -2.24 9.91 -5.66
CA GLN A 110 -2.53 11.20 -6.26
C GLN A 110 -3.39 10.97 -7.50
N CYS A 111 -4.66 11.37 -7.39
CA CYS A 111 -5.55 11.37 -8.54
C CYS A 111 -5.06 12.38 -9.59
N TRP A 112 -5.14 12.03 -10.88
CA TRP A 112 -4.65 12.85 -11.97
C TRP A 112 -5.63 12.95 -13.14
N THR A 113 -5.44 13.98 -13.96
CA THR A 113 -6.17 14.19 -15.22
C THR A 113 -5.16 14.37 -16.35
N ARG A 114 -5.66 14.44 -17.59
CA ARG A 114 -4.80 14.79 -18.74
C ARG A 114 -3.99 16.06 -18.49
N ALA A 115 -4.62 17.10 -17.95
CA ALA A 115 -3.99 18.40 -17.74
C ALA A 115 -2.79 18.33 -16.77
N THR A 116 -2.85 17.44 -15.77
CA THR A 116 -1.78 17.30 -14.76
C THR A 116 -0.72 16.28 -15.14
N MET A 117 -1.06 15.29 -15.99
CA MET A 117 -0.19 14.14 -16.28
C MET A 117 0.48 14.15 -17.66
N GLN A 118 -0.09 14.82 -18.68
CA GLN A 118 0.37 14.69 -20.07
C GLN A 118 1.87 15.01 -20.27
N ASN A 119 2.42 15.95 -19.50
CA ASN A 119 3.83 16.35 -19.56
C ASN A 119 4.67 15.83 -18.39
N SER A 120 4.11 14.95 -17.56
CA SER A 120 4.69 14.52 -16.28
C SER A 120 4.66 13.00 -16.11
N VAL A 121 4.46 12.25 -17.21
CA VAL A 121 4.43 10.78 -17.18
C VAL A 121 5.71 10.26 -16.51
N PRO A 122 5.62 9.51 -15.39
CA PRO A 122 6.78 8.98 -14.72
C PRO A 122 7.51 7.98 -15.62
N ARG A 123 8.83 8.13 -15.78
CA ARG A 123 9.65 7.24 -16.61
C ARG A 123 10.95 6.86 -15.92
N ALA A 124 11.46 5.67 -16.20
CA ALA A 124 12.81 5.26 -15.84
C ALA A 124 13.40 4.35 -16.93
N ALA A 125 14.72 4.38 -17.14
CA ALA A 125 15.39 3.43 -18.01
C ALA A 125 15.57 2.09 -17.29
N TYR A 126 15.27 0.96 -17.95
CA TYR A 126 15.45 -0.39 -17.42
C TYR A 126 16.88 -0.61 -16.92
N ALA A 127 17.88 -0.22 -17.72
CA ALA A 127 19.28 -0.37 -17.34
C ALA A 127 19.66 0.41 -16.07
N ALA A 128 19.04 1.57 -15.81
CA ALA A 128 19.30 2.33 -14.59
C ALA A 128 18.60 1.66 -13.39
N ALA A 129 17.32 1.29 -13.55
CA ALA A 129 16.54 0.63 -12.50
C ALA A 129 17.11 -0.75 -12.11
N SER A 130 17.76 -1.46 -13.03
CA SER A 130 18.36 -2.77 -12.76
C SER A 130 19.66 -2.70 -11.96
N HIS A 131 20.34 -1.54 -11.93
CA HIS A 131 21.62 -1.37 -11.22
C HIS A 131 21.53 -0.45 -10.00
N ASP A 132 20.58 0.49 -9.99
CA ASP A 132 20.41 1.47 -8.92
C ASP A 132 19.04 1.31 -8.24
N ARG A 133 19.08 0.88 -6.96
CA ARG A 133 17.86 0.69 -6.15
C ARG A 133 17.10 1.99 -5.90
N SER A 134 17.75 3.16 -5.95
CA SER A 134 17.08 4.45 -5.80
C SER A 134 16.19 4.76 -7.00
N VAL A 135 16.67 4.49 -8.22
CA VAL A 135 15.90 4.61 -9.47
C VAL A 135 14.72 3.65 -9.48
N LEU A 136 14.93 2.39 -9.11
CA LEU A 136 13.85 1.40 -9.00
C LEU A 136 12.81 1.82 -7.95
N ARG A 137 13.25 2.31 -6.78
CA ARG A 137 12.35 2.83 -5.73
C ARG A 137 11.51 3.99 -6.25
N GLU A 138 12.09 4.93 -6.99
CA GLU A 138 11.37 6.08 -7.55
C GLU A 138 10.33 5.64 -8.58
N TRP A 139 10.69 4.72 -9.48
CA TRP A 139 9.75 4.13 -10.44
C TRP A 139 8.60 3.39 -9.75
N LEU A 140 8.87 2.54 -8.76
CA LEU A 140 7.83 1.84 -7.98
C LEU A 140 6.98 2.81 -7.15
N SER A 141 7.59 3.87 -6.61
CA SER A 141 6.86 4.91 -5.88
C SER A 141 5.89 5.64 -6.81
N ALA A 142 6.30 5.92 -8.05
CA ALA A 142 5.40 6.50 -9.05
C ALA A 142 4.22 5.56 -9.39
N VAL A 143 4.47 4.25 -9.54
CA VAL A 143 3.38 3.26 -9.72
C VAL A 143 2.42 3.28 -8.52
N ARG A 144 2.94 3.35 -7.29
CA ARG A 144 2.11 3.42 -6.07
C ARG A 144 1.33 4.72 -5.94
N THR A 145 1.90 5.84 -6.39
CA THR A 145 1.31 7.18 -6.29
C THR A 145 0.28 7.44 -7.39
N TYR A 146 0.61 7.13 -8.64
CA TYR A 146 -0.19 7.49 -9.82
C TYR A 146 -0.89 6.30 -10.48
N GLY A 147 -0.61 5.07 -10.04
CA GLY A 147 -1.16 3.85 -10.63
C GLY A 147 -0.42 3.36 -11.89
N PHE A 148 0.54 4.11 -12.42
CA PHE A 148 1.33 3.71 -13.59
C PHE A 148 2.70 4.42 -13.66
N ALA A 149 3.62 3.83 -14.43
CA ALA A 149 4.88 4.44 -14.83
C ALA A 149 5.39 3.74 -16.11
N VAL A 150 6.23 4.41 -16.89
CA VAL A 150 6.82 3.87 -18.13
C VAL A 150 8.26 3.43 -17.88
N MET A 151 8.66 2.32 -18.49
CA MET A 151 10.05 1.87 -18.48
C MET A 151 10.62 1.83 -19.89
N ASP A 152 11.76 2.50 -20.08
CA ASP A 152 12.43 2.65 -21.37
C ASP A 152 13.61 1.68 -21.52
N GLY A 153 13.97 1.33 -22.75
CA GLY A 153 15.20 0.58 -23.04
C GLY A 153 15.16 -0.89 -22.65
N LEU A 154 13.97 -1.50 -22.59
CA LEU A 154 13.83 -2.94 -22.47
C LEU A 154 14.18 -3.60 -23.83
N PRO A 155 14.85 -4.77 -23.85
CA PRO A 155 15.09 -5.50 -25.10
C PRO A 155 13.78 -5.83 -25.82
N ALA A 156 13.76 -5.61 -27.14
CA ALA A 156 12.62 -5.91 -28.01
C ALA A 156 12.55 -7.43 -28.31
N GLU A 157 12.29 -8.24 -27.28
CA GLU A 157 12.19 -9.70 -27.37
C GLU A 157 11.02 -10.24 -26.54
N SER A 158 10.45 -11.37 -26.96
CA SER A 158 9.37 -12.02 -26.22
C SER A 158 9.82 -12.37 -24.81
N GLY A 159 8.96 -12.09 -23.82
CA GLY A 159 9.24 -12.37 -22.41
C GLY A 159 10.19 -11.38 -21.72
N ALA A 160 10.70 -10.35 -22.41
CA ALA A 160 11.59 -9.34 -21.79
C ALA A 160 10.94 -8.65 -20.58
N LEU A 161 9.61 -8.50 -20.57
CA LEU A 161 8.84 -7.96 -19.45
C LEU A 161 9.06 -8.72 -18.14
N CYS A 162 9.43 -10.01 -18.21
CA CYS A 162 9.71 -10.81 -17.02
C CYS A 162 10.88 -10.24 -16.24
N LYS A 163 11.90 -9.71 -16.95
CA LYS A 163 13.06 -9.07 -16.34
C LYS A 163 12.67 -7.83 -15.51
N VAL A 164 11.60 -7.14 -15.89
CA VAL A 164 11.06 -6.00 -15.14
C VAL A 164 10.37 -6.48 -13.86
N SER A 165 9.55 -7.54 -13.94
CA SER A 165 8.92 -8.13 -12.76
C SER A 165 9.95 -8.64 -11.74
N ASP A 166 11.02 -9.28 -12.21
CA ASP A 166 12.06 -9.86 -11.35
C ASP A 166 12.78 -8.79 -10.50
N LEU A 167 12.68 -7.50 -10.86
CA LEU A 167 13.23 -6.40 -10.05
C LEU A 167 12.47 -6.19 -8.74
N PHE A 168 11.18 -6.55 -8.67
CA PHE A 168 10.32 -6.15 -7.54
C PHE A 168 9.30 -7.19 -7.06
N GLY A 169 9.09 -8.29 -7.79
CA GLY A 169 8.07 -9.25 -7.44
C GLY A 169 8.01 -10.47 -8.36
N TYR A 170 6.82 -11.02 -8.50
CA TYR A 170 6.58 -12.27 -9.22
C TYR A 170 5.41 -12.11 -10.18
N ILE A 171 5.49 -12.82 -11.30
CA ILE A 171 4.43 -12.84 -12.30
C ILE A 171 3.29 -13.75 -11.83
N ARG A 172 2.06 -13.26 -12.03
CA ARG A 172 0.85 -14.08 -11.95
C ARG A 172 0.68 -14.89 -13.24
N GLU A 173 1.06 -16.16 -13.19
CA GLU A 173 0.72 -17.09 -14.26
C GLU A 173 -0.79 -17.33 -14.34
N THR A 174 -1.34 -17.35 -15.56
CA THR A 174 -2.76 -17.64 -15.82
C THR A 174 -2.89 -18.71 -16.90
N ASN A 175 -4.11 -19.08 -17.28
CA ASN A 175 -4.32 -19.93 -18.45
C ASN A 175 -3.87 -19.30 -19.78
N TYR A 176 -3.53 -18.01 -19.82
CA TYR A 176 -2.86 -17.37 -20.97
C TYR A 176 -1.33 -17.60 -20.95
N GLY A 177 -0.81 -18.29 -19.94
CA GLY A 177 0.61 -18.51 -19.70
C GLY A 177 1.20 -17.55 -18.67
N ARG A 178 2.52 -17.64 -18.50
CA ARG A 178 3.31 -16.72 -17.67
C ARG A 178 3.35 -15.32 -18.28
N TRP A 179 3.40 -15.21 -19.61
CA TRP A 179 3.12 -13.99 -20.38
C TRP A 179 2.42 -14.40 -21.68
N PHE A 180 1.81 -13.45 -22.37
CA PHE A 180 1.16 -13.69 -23.66
C PHE A 180 1.52 -12.58 -24.65
N GLU A 181 1.44 -12.91 -25.93
CA GLU A 181 1.69 -11.96 -27.02
C GLU A 181 0.40 -11.22 -27.39
N VAL A 182 0.51 -9.92 -27.63
CA VAL A 182 -0.58 -9.09 -28.17
C VAL A 182 -0.19 -8.65 -29.57
N ARG A 183 -0.85 -9.25 -30.56
CA ARG A 183 -0.66 -8.95 -31.99
C ARG A 183 -1.99 -8.52 -32.56
N ALA A 184 -1.99 -7.47 -33.38
CA ALA A 184 -3.18 -7.13 -34.17
C ALA A 184 -3.34 -8.22 -35.25
N GLU A 185 -4.33 -9.09 -35.08
CA GLU A 185 -4.60 -10.20 -36.00
C GLU A 185 -5.85 -9.91 -36.84
N VAL A 186 -5.87 -10.42 -38.07
CA VAL A 186 -6.99 -10.23 -39.01
C VAL A 186 -8.25 -11.02 -38.55
N ILE A 187 -8.09 -12.07 -37.73
CA ILE A 187 -9.19 -12.88 -37.17
C ILE A 187 -8.94 -13.14 -35.66
N PRO A 188 -9.41 -12.25 -34.77
CA PRO A 188 -9.05 -12.29 -33.35
C PRO A 188 -9.97 -13.17 -32.49
N ASN A 189 -9.40 -13.85 -31.49
CA ASN A 189 -10.15 -14.60 -30.45
C ASN A 189 -10.39 -13.79 -29.15
N ASN A 190 -9.86 -12.57 -29.08
CA ASN A 190 -10.00 -11.62 -27.99
C ASN A 190 -10.08 -10.21 -28.59
N LEU A 191 -10.90 -9.31 -28.02
CA LEU A 191 -10.98 -7.92 -28.45
C LEU A 191 -9.62 -7.22 -28.45
N ALA A 192 -8.70 -7.62 -27.55
CA ALA A 192 -7.32 -7.14 -27.50
C ALA A 192 -6.52 -7.39 -28.80
N TYR A 193 -6.98 -8.30 -29.66
CA TYR A 193 -6.34 -8.64 -30.94
C TYR A 193 -7.06 -8.02 -32.15
N THR A 194 -8.05 -7.14 -31.94
CA THR A 194 -8.78 -6.42 -33.01
C THR A 194 -8.18 -5.02 -33.28
N ASN A 195 -8.47 -4.45 -34.46
CA ASN A 195 -8.20 -3.04 -34.78
C ASN A 195 -9.29 -2.06 -34.26
N LEU A 196 -10.23 -2.53 -33.42
CA LEU A 196 -11.26 -1.67 -32.83
C LEU A 196 -10.66 -0.95 -31.61
N GLY A 197 -10.93 0.34 -31.49
CA GLY A 197 -10.44 1.13 -30.36
C GLY A 197 -10.95 0.54 -29.04
N LEU A 198 -10.02 0.07 -28.20
CA LEU A 198 -10.35 -0.43 -26.88
C LEU A 198 -10.70 0.74 -25.97
N GLN A 199 -11.93 0.75 -25.45
CA GLN A 199 -12.29 1.66 -24.37
C GLN A 199 -11.39 1.39 -23.16
N ALA A 200 -11.06 2.44 -22.39
CA ALA A 200 -10.33 2.27 -21.14
C ALA A 200 -11.04 1.25 -20.24
N HIS A 201 -10.32 0.23 -19.79
CA HIS A 201 -10.83 -0.88 -19.01
C HIS A 201 -9.77 -1.39 -18.03
N THR A 202 -10.20 -2.16 -17.04
CA THR A 202 -9.32 -3.00 -16.23
C THR A 202 -9.34 -4.42 -16.76
N ASP A 203 -8.18 -5.06 -16.75
CA ASP A 203 -8.04 -6.42 -17.26
C ASP A 203 -8.64 -7.44 -16.30
N ASN A 204 -9.29 -8.45 -16.89
CA ASN A 204 -9.70 -9.68 -16.20
C ASN A 204 -10.64 -9.45 -14.99
N PRO A 205 -11.69 -8.61 -15.08
CA PRO A 205 -12.62 -8.37 -13.96
C PRO A 205 -13.37 -9.64 -13.51
N TYR A 206 -13.36 -10.69 -14.33
CA TYR A 206 -13.93 -12.00 -14.05
C TYR A 206 -13.04 -12.90 -13.16
N ARG A 207 -11.84 -12.46 -12.75
CA ARG A 207 -10.96 -13.22 -11.84
C ARG A 207 -11.04 -12.67 -10.42
N ASP A 208 -11.10 -13.58 -9.45
CA ASP A 208 -10.99 -13.27 -8.03
C ASP A 208 -9.91 -14.16 -7.37
N PRO A 209 -8.74 -13.60 -6.96
CA PRO A 209 -8.36 -12.19 -7.02
C PRO A 209 -7.95 -11.71 -8.43
N VAL A 210 -8.36 -10.49 -8.80
CA VAL A 210 -8.01 -9.82 -10.07
C VAL A 210 -6.51 -9.52 -10.18
N PRO A 211 -5.85 -9.65 -11.35
CA PRO A 211 -4.50 -9.12 -11.61
C PRO A 211 -4.29 -7.71 -11.05
N THR A 212 -3.30 -7.54 -10.15
CA THR A 212 -3.11 -6.28 -9.40
C THR A 212 -2.13 -5.32 -10.07
N LEU A 213 -1.31 -5.81 -11.00
CA LEU A 213 -0.42 -5.03 -11.86
C LEU A 213 -0.41 -5.67 -13.25
N GLN A 214 -0.33 -4.84 -14.28
CA GLN A 214 -0.18 -5.26 -15.67
C GLN A 214 1.06 -4.58 -16.27
N ILE A 215 1.92 -5.38 -16.91
CA ILE A 215 3.10 -4.88 -17.63
C ILE A 215 2.88 -5.15 -19.11
N LEU A 216 2.87 -4.10 -19.92
CA LEU A 216 2.84 -4.19 -21.38
C LEU A 216 4.20 -3.73 -21.91
N ALA A 217 4.84 -4.58 -22.72
CA ALA A 217 6.12 -4.29 -23.35
C ALA A 217 5.94 -4.28 -24.87
N CYS A 218 6.28 -3.15 -25.49
CA CYS A 218 6.30 -3.03 -26.94
C CYS A 218 7.56 -3.73 -27.49
N ILE A 219 7.36 -4.71 -28.38
CA ILE A 219 8.45 -5.38 -29.13
C ILE A 219 8.60 -4.72 -30.50
N GLU A 220 7.48 -4.49 -31.19
CA GLU A 220 7.45 -3.94 -32.53
C GLU A 220 6.21 -3.04 -32.70
N ASN A 221 6.40 -1.88 -33.33
CA ASN A 221 5.30 -1.02 -33.79
C ASN A 221 5.60 -0.55 -35.23
N THR A 222 4.79 -1.01 -36.19
CA THR A 222 4.96 -0.76 -37.63
C THR A 222 3.84 0.07 -38.24
N VAL A 223 2.91 0.58 -37.41
CA VAL A 223 1.74 1.33 -37.87
C VAL A 223 1.68 2.72 -37.24
N TRP A 224 0.95 3.62 -37.89
CA TRP A 224 0.55 4.89 -37.30
C TRP A 224 -0.70 4.69 -36.43
N GLY A 225 -0.73 5.30 -35.25
CA GLY A 225 -1.75 5.09 -34.22
C GLY A 225 -1.36 3.99 -33.23
N GLY A 226 -2.35 3.46 -32.50
CA GLY A 226 -2.13 2.41 -31.49
C GLY A 226 -1.48 2.93 -30.21
N GLU A 227 -1.63 4.23 -29.92
CA GLU A 227 -1.10 4.82 -28.71
C GLU A 227 -1.74 4.20 -27.47
N SER A 228 -0.91 3.84 -26.49
CA SER A 228 -1.40 3.44 -25.18
C SER A 228 -2.14 4.61 -24.53
N THR A 229 -3.35 4.35 -24.05
CA THR A 229 -4.11 5.29 -23.24
C THR A 229 -4.31 4.72 -21.84
N VAL A 230 -4.21 5.60 -20.85
CA VAL A 230 -4.50 5.28 -19.44
C VAL A 230 -5.46 6.32 -18.90
N VAL A 231 -6.36 5.89 -18.03
CA VAL A 231 -7.33 6.75 -17.34
C VAL A 231 -7.26 6.45 -15.85
N ASP A 232 -7.22 7.49 -15.04
CA ASP A 232 -7.30 7.35 -13.59
C ASP A 232 -8.74 7.05 -13.15
N GLY A 233 -9.02 5.78 -12.86
CA GLY A 233 -10.32 5.35 -12.37
C GLY A 233 -10.72 5.98 -11.04
N PHE A 234 -9.77 6.34 -10.17
CA PHE A 234 -10.07 7.02 -8.91
C PHE A 234 -10.43 8.49 -9.13
N ALA A 235 -9.76 9.18 -10.06
CA ALA A 235 -10.17 10.53 -10.46
C ALA A 235 -11.59 10.54 -11.03
N VAL A 236 -11.92 9.56 -11.89
CA VAL A 236 -13.28 9.40 -12.45
C VAL A 236 -14.31 9.09 -11.35
N ALA A 237 -14.00 8.16 -10.45
CA ALA A 237 -14.91 7.83 -9.33
C ALA A 237 -15.13 9.02 -8.39
N THR A 238 -14.08 9.81 -8.13
CA THR A 238 -14.15 11.04 -7.35
C THR A 238 -15.04 12.09 -8.03
N ALA A 239 -14.88 12.28 -9.34
CA ALA A 239 -15.73 13.19 -10.11
C ALA A 239 -17.20 12.75 -10.07
N LEU A 240 -17.47 11.45 -10.28
CA LEU A 240 -18.82 10.89 -10.18
C LEU A 240 -19.41 11.09 -8.78
N GLN A 241 -18.63 10.92 -7.72
CA GLN A 241 -19.10 11.13 -6.36
C GLN A 241 -19.55 12.57 -6.11
N VAL A 242 -18.92 13.56 -6.74
CA VAL A 242 -19.28 14.97 -6.65
C VAL A 242 -20.49 15.29 -7.53
N GLU A 243 -20.52 14.78 -8.76
CA GLU A 243 -21.55 15.08 -9.76
C GLU A 243 -22.87 14.34 -9.49
N ASP A 244 -22.80 13.04 -9.21
CA ASP A 244 -23.93 12.18 -8.88
C ASP A 244 -23.58 11.25 -7.69
N PRO A 245 -23.74 11.74 -6.44
CA PRO A 245 -23.50 10.94 -5.25
C PRO A 245 -24.40 9.69 -5.17
N HIS A 246 -25.57 9.70 -5.81
CA HIS A 246 -26.46 8.54 -5.85
C HIS A 246 -25.94 7.48 -6.82
N GLY A 247 -25.54 7.87 -8.03
CA GLY A 247 -24.88 7.00 -9.00
C GLY A 247 -23.61 6.37 -8.45
N PHE A 248 -22.75 7.16 -7.78
CA PHE A 248 -21.57 6.61 -7.08
C PHE A 248 -21.96 5.54 -6.05
N ARG A 249 -22.98 5.80 -5.21
CA ARG A 249 -23.46 4.82 -4.23
C ARG A 249 -23.95 3.54 -4.89
N LEU A 250 -24.73 3.64 -5.97
CA LEU A 250 -25.21 2.48 -6.72
C LEU A 250 -24.05 1.63 -7.25
N LEU A 251 -23.05 2.24 -7.90
CA LEU A 251 -21.92 1.47 -8.44
C LEU A 251 -21.01 0.88 -7.34
N SER A 252 -20.93 1.52 -6.17
CA SER A 252 -20.06 1.09 -5.07
C SER A 252 -20.68 0.04 -4.13
N SER A 253 -21.98 -0.21 -4.22
CA SER A 253 -22.72 -1.01 -3.24
C SER A 253 -23.47 -2.22 -3.83
N TYR A 254 -23.42 -2.42 -5.15
CA TYR A 254 -24.08 -3.52 -5.83
C TYR A 254 -23.07 -4.23 -6.76
N PRO A 255 -22.71 -5.50 -6.49
CA PRO A 255 -21.80 -6.29 -7.31
C PRO A 255 -22.46 -6.82 -8.60
#